data_AF-A0A4Y2QAF3-F1
#
_entry.id   AF-A0A4Y2QAF3-F1
#
_cell.length_a   1.000
_cell.length_b   1.000
_cell.length_c   1.000
_cell.angle_alpha   90.00
_cell.angle_beta   90.00
_cell.angle_gamma   90.00
#
_symmetry.space_group_name_H-M   'P 1'
#
loop_
_entity.id
_entity.type
_entity.pdbx_description
1 polymer ?
#
loop_
_entity_poly.entity_id
_entity_poly.type
_entity_poly.pdbx_seq_one_letter_code
_entity_poly.pdbx_strand_id
1 'polypeptide(L)'
;MNILEKHNEKAIDPSKFRIGLLSLHAWIRCFERVLHLSYKLEVKKWPGRKHDKEKLEKNKKVIRDRLKKEMGLLIDIPKQISGTTNDGNTDSRFFANPTLSSDITGLDIQLIKRFSLTLQVISCEQEIDEDAFEKYTFDPAKLYAQLYNWYYMQATSP
;
A
#
# COMPACT_ATOMS: atom_id res chain seq x y z
N MET A 1 3.32 8.26 -23.83
CA MET A 1 2.30 8.44 -22.79
C MET A 1 2.51 7.46 -21.67
N ASN A 2 2.73 7.98 -20.46
CA ASN A 2 2.80 7.16 -19.25
C ASN A 2 1.43 6.50 -19.00
N ILE A 3 1.37 5.33 -18.35
CA ILE A 3 0.10 4.60 -18.10
C ILE A 3 -0.92 5.50 -17.37
N LEU A 4 -0.41 6.43 -16.56
CA LEU A 4 -1.17 7.45 -15.84
C LEU A 4 -1.90 8.44 -16.77
N GLU A 5 -1.26 8.89 -17.84
CA GLU A 5 -1.86 9.84 -18.79
C GLU A 5 -3.03 9.20 -19.57
N LYS A 6 -2.90 7.93 -19.93
CA LYS A 6 -3.97 7.16 -20.60
C LYS A 6 -5.19 6.91 -19.70
N HIS A 7 -5.02 6.96 -18.38
CA HIS A 7 -6.12 6.77 -17.45
C HIS A 7 -6.99 8.03 -17.33
N ASN A 8 -6.40 9.22 -17.42
CA ASN A 8 -7.11 10.50 -17.37
C ASN A 8 -7.97 10.76 -18.62
N GLU A 9 -7.69 10.07 -19.74
CA GLU A 9 -8.45 10.17 -20.99
C GLU A 9 -9.73 9.32 -21.00
N LYS A 10 -9.96 8.44 -20.01
CA LYS A 10 -11.14 7.57 -19.96
C LYS A 10 -12.37 8.33 -19.48
N ALA A 11 -13.48 8.16 -20.20
CA ALA A 11 -14.78 8.68 -19.78
C ALA A 11 -15.18 8.11 -18.42
N ILE A 12 -15.53 9.01 -17.49
CA ILE A 12 -15.96 8.69 -16.14
C ILE A 12 -17.47 8.43 -16.16
N ASP A 13 -17.92 7.39 -15.48
CA ASP A 13 -19.34 7.08 -15.27
C ASP A 13 -19.78 7.56 -13.87
N PRO A 14 -20.50 8.70 -13.76
CA PRO A 14 -20.88 9.27 -12.48
C PRO A 14 -21.77 8.35 -11.64
N SER A 15 -22.47 7.40 -12.26
CA SER A 15 -23.33 6.46 -11.55
C SER A 15 -22.57 5.54 -10.59
N LYS A 16 -21.25 5.40 -10.78
CA LYS A 16 -20.36 4.60 -9.94
C LYS A 16 -19.91 5.33 -8.68
N PHE A 17 -20.01 6.65 -8.62
CA PHE A 17 -19.62 7.43 -7.43
C PHE A 17 -20.46 7.07 -6.20
N ARG A 18 -21.67 6.54 -6.39
CA ARG A 18 -22.53 6.00 -5.31
C ARG A 18 -21.88 4.90 -4.48
N ILE A 19 -20.86 4.21 -5.01
CA ILE A 19 -20.17 3.11 -4.33
C ILE A 19 -19.22 3.65 -3.25
N GLY A 20 -18.85 4.94 -3.34
CA GLY A 20 -18.06 5.65 -2.33
C GLY A 20 -16.66 5.08 -2.11
N LEU A 21 -15.83 5.84 -1.40
CA LEU A 21 -14.53 5.37 -0.90
C LEU A 21 -14.70 4.96 0.57
N LEU A 22 -14.59 3.66 0.86
CA LEU A 22 -14.56 3.18 2.24
C LEU A 22 -13.14 3.32 2.78
N SER A 23 -12.90 4.36 3.58
CA SER A 23 -11.58 4.70 4.12
C SER A 23 -10.91 3.52 4.84
N LEU A 24 -11.63 2.79 5.68
CA LEU A 24 -11.14 1.57 6.34
C LEU A 24 -10.57 0.53 5.35
N HIS A 25 -11.26 0.33 4.22
CA HIS A 25 -10.77 -0.60 3.21
C HIS A 25 -9.52 -0.05 2.51
N ALA A 26 -9.44 1.26 2.29
CA ALA A 26 -8.25 1.88 1.71
C ALA A 26 -7.00 1.65 2.59
N TRP A 27 -7.13 1.83 3.92
CA TRP A 27 -6.06 1.55 4.89
C TRP A 27 -5.59 0.10 4.81
N ILE A 28 -6.50 -0.85 4.97
CA ILE A 28 -6.18 -2.29 4.99
C ILE A 28 -5.57 -2.73 3.66
N ARG A 29 -6.17 -2.31 2.53
CA ARG A 29 -5.69 -2.69 1.19
C ARG A 29 -4.35 -2.07 0.88
N CYS A 30 -4.11 -0.81 1.26
CA CYS A 30 -2.81 -0.18 1.10
C CYS A 30 -1.74 -0.94 1.87
N PHE A 31 -2.01 -1.24 3.14
CA PHE A 31 -1.09 -1.99 4.00
C PHE A 31 -0.76 -3.38 3.45
N GLU A 32 -1.77 -4.16 3.05
CA GLU A 32 -1.58 -5.46 2.39
C GLU A 32 -0.68 -5.33 1.16
N ARG A 33 -0.87 -4.28 0.34
CA ARG A 33 -0.10 -4.08 -0.89
C ARG A 33 1.34 -3.68 -0.61
N VAL A 34 1.58 -2.82 0.36
CA VAL A 34 2.91 -2.43 0.83
C VAL A 34 3.67 -3.67 1.31
N LEU A 35 3.06 -4.52 2.13
CA LEU A 35 3.65 -5.79 2.56
C LEU A 35 3.95 -6.71 1.38
N HIS A 36 2.99 -6.90 0.46
CA HIS A 36 3.19 -7.77 -0.70
C HIS A 36 4.27 -7.27 -1.66
N LEU A 37 4.46 -5.96 -1.79
CA LEU A 37 5.55 -5.36 -2.54
C LEU A 37 6.88 -5.63 -1.85
N SER A 38 6.95 -5.35 -0.54
CA SER A 38 8.12 -5.58 0.30
C SER A 38 8.62 -7.03 0.23
N TYR A 39 7.72 -8.02 0.30
CA TYR A 39 8.08 -9.43 0.19
C TYR A 39 8.78 -9.76 -1.13
N LYS A 40 8.46 -9.04 -2.22
CA LYS A 40 8.99 -9.31 -3.56
C LYS A 40 10.19 -8.45 -3.94
N LEU A 41 10.69 -7.56 -3.07
CA LEU A 41 11.80 -6.66 -3.39
C LEU A 41 13.08 -7.40 -3.82
N GLU A 42 13.34 -8.58 -3.27
CA GLU A 42 14.50 -9.40 -3.67
C GLU A 42 14.33 -10.05 -5.05
N VAL A 43 13.09 -10.39 -5.41
CA VAL A 43 12.78 -11.13 -6.65
C VAL A 43 12.55 -10.16 -7.82
N LYS A 44 11.96 -9.00 -7.55
CA LYS A 44 11.59 -7.94 -8.52
C LYS A 44 10.81 -8.47 -9.73
N LYS A 45 9.90 -9.42 -9.51
CA LYS A 45 9.04 -10.00 -10.56
C LYS A 45 7.58 -10.04 -10.15
N TRP A 46 6.73 -9.83 -11.15
CA TRP A 46 5.30 -10.07 -11.08
C TRP A 46 4.84 -10.76 -12.39
N PRO A 47 4.14 -11.91 -12.34
CA PRO A 47 3.78 -12.69 -11.15
C PRO A 47 4.95 -13.54 -10.61
N GLY A 48 4.88 -13.92 -9.32
CA GLY A 48 5.87 -14.80 -8.68
C GLY A 48 5.81 -16.21 -9.26
N ARG A 49 6.96 -16.74 -9.69
CA ARG A 49 7.06 -18.10 -10.26
C ARG A 49 7.34 -19.12 -9.14
N LYS A 50 7.06 -20.40 -9.38
CA LYS A 50 7.25 -21.48 -8.37
C LYS A 50 8.68 -21.51 -7.78
N HIS A 51 9.70 -21.19 -8.57
CA HIS A 51 11.10 -21.17 -8.11
C HIS A 51 11.41 -20.02 -7.14
N ASP A 52 10.63 -18.94 -7.16
CA ASP A 52 10.84 -17.78 -6.29
C ASP A 52 10.14 -17.94 -4.93
N LYS A 53 9.34 -19.01 -4.75
CA LYS A 53 8.50 -19.21 -3.56
C LYS A 53 9.32 -19.27 -2.27
N GLU A 54 10.45 -19.98 -2.28
CA GLU A 54 11.29 -20.12 -1.09
C GLU A 54 11.89 -18.78 -0.64
N LYS A 55 12.41 -17.99 -1.60
CA LYS A 55 12.92 -16.65 -1.32
C LYS A 55 11.83 -15.73 -0.79
N LEU A 56 10.64 -15.80 -1.39
CA LEU A 56 9.48 -15.01 -0.97
C LEU A 56 9.06 -15.32 0.47
N GLU A 57 8.93 -16.60 0.82
CA GLU A 57 8.57 -17.02 2.17
C GLU A 57 9.65 -16.67 3.20
N LYS A 58 10.94 -16.77 2.82
CA LYS A 58 12.05 -16.36 3.68
C LYS A 58 11.99 -14.86 3.97
N ASN A 59 11.86 -14.02 2.95
CA ASN A 59 11.78 -12.56 3.12
C ASN A 59 10.52 -12.16 3.90
N LYS A 60 9.38 -12.76 3.58
CA LYS A 60 8.13 -12.59 4.33
C LYS A 60 8.29 -12.91 5.81
N LYS A 61 9.00 -14.00 6.15
CA LYS A 61 9.29 -14.37 7.54
C LYS A 61 10.16 -13.32 8.23
N VAL A 62 11.23 -12.85 7.58
CA VAL A 62 12.12 -11.80 8.13
C VAL A 62 11.32 -10.54 8.44
N ILE A 63 10.50 -10.05 7.50
CA ILE A 63 9.70 -8.84 7.69
C ILE A 63 8.68 -9.03 8.81
N ARG A 64 7.98 -10.17 8.87
CA ARG A 64 7.03 -10.47 9.95
C ARG A 64 7.72 -10.49 11.32
N ASP A 65 8.87 -11.14 11.42
CA ASP A 65 9.61 -11.26 12.68
C ASP A 65 10.11 -9.89 13.15
N ARG A 66 10.59 -9.04 12.23
CA ARG A 66 11.00 -7.66 12.52
C ARG A 66 9.82 -6.78 12.94
N LEU A 67 8.69 -6.82 12.22
CA LEU A 67 7.48 -6.06 12.61
C LEU A 67 6.97 -6.46 13.99
N LYS A 68 7.04 -7.75 14.33
CA LYS A 68 6.69 -8.23 15.67
C LYS A 68 7.69 -7.74 16.72
N LYS A 69 8.99 -7.87 16.46
CA LYS A 69 10.06 -7.54 17.42
C LYS A 69 10.18 -6.04 17.66
N GLU A 70 10.14 -5.24 16.60
CA GLU A 70 10.47 -3.82 16.61
C GLU A 70 9.23 -2.93 16.76
N MET A 71 8.05 -3.38 16.30
CA MET A 71 6.79 -2.61 16.37
C MET A 71 5.70 -3.30 17.20
N GLY A 72 5.90 -4.54 17.64
CA GLY A 72 4.86 -5.31 18.33
C GLY A 72 3.65 -5.64 17.43
N LEU A 73 3.85 -5.67 16.10
CA LEU A 73 2.79 -5.91 15.13
C LEU A 73 2.77 -7.37 14.67
N LEU A 74 1.60 -8.00 14.77
CA LEU A 74 1.36 -9.35 14.27
C LEU A 74 0.66 -9.27 12.91
N ILE A 75 1.34 -9.70 11.85
CA ILE A 75 0.84 -9.57 10.49
C ILE A 75 0.61 -10.93 9.81
N ASP A 76 -0.36 -10.97 8.90
CA ASP A 76 -0.71 -12.15 8.09
C ASP A 76 -1.06 -13.40 8.94
N ILE A 77 -1.66 -13.23 10.11
CA ILE A 77 -2.17 -14.34 10.93
C ILE A 77 -3.67 -14.48 10.65
N PRO A 78 -4.16 -15.64 10.19
CA PRO A 78 -5.60 -15.88 10.00
C PRO A 78 -6.37 -15.75 11.32
N LYS A 79 -7.51 -15.06 11.32
CA LYS A 79 -8.45 -15.03 12.46
C LYS A 79 -9.43 -16.21 12.33
N GLN A 80 -9.91 -16.74 13.46
CA GLN A 80 -10.79 -17.93 13.50
C GLN A 80 -12.11 -17.78 12.72
N ILE A 81 -12.65 -16.56 12.62
CA ILE A 81 -13.97 -16.33 12.01
C ILE A 81 -13.82 -15.87 10.55
N SER A 82 -13.06 -14.79 10.31
CA SER A 82 -12.76 -14.28 8.97
C SER A 82 -11.64 -13.24 9.02
N GLY A 83 -10.91 -13.11 7.92
CA GLY A 83 -9.86 -12.11 7.75
C GLY A 83 -8.52 -12.48 8.40
N THR A 84 -7.64 -11.47 8.49
CA THR A 84 -6.30 -11.62 9.07
C THR A 84 -6.12 -10.63 10.22
N THR A 85 -4.98 -10.70 10.91
CA THR A 85 -4.56 -9.68 11.88
C THR A 85 -4.22 -8.33 11.25
N ASN A 86 -4.26 -8.20 9.92
CA ASN A 86 -4.10 -6.93 9.23
C ASN A 86 -5.43 -6.16 9.31
N ASP A 87 -5.63 -5.45 10.42
CA ASP A 87 -6.79 -4.59 10.67
C ASP A 87 -6.40 -3.11 10.75
N GLY A 88 -7.42 -2.25 10.84
CA GLY A 88 -7.32 -0.78 10.90
C GLY A 88 -6.45 -0.23 12.04
N ASN A 89 -6.12 -1.03 13.05
CA ASN A 89 -5.19 -0.64 14.10
C ASN A 89 -3.74 -1.00 13.74
N THR A 90 -3.56 -2.12 13.05
CA THR A 90 -2.25 -2.62 12.64
C THR A 90 -1.65 -1.77 11.52
N ASP A 91 -2.45 -1.42 10.51
CA ASP A 91 -2.05 -0.54 9.42
C ASP A 91 -1.75 0.90 9.91
N SER A 92 -2.59 1.47 10.77
CA SER A 92 -2.39 2.79 11.38
C SER A 92 -1.05 2.88 12.12
N ARG A 93 -0.72 1.87 12.93
CA ARG A 93 0.56 1.81 13.65
C ARG A 93 1.75 1.64 12.72
N PHE A 94 1.59 0.89 11.62
CA PHE A 94 2.63 0.76 10.61
C PHE A 94 2.91 2.12 9.93
N PHE A 95 1.89 2.84 9.51
CA PHE A 95 2.06 4.13 8.83
C PHE A 95 2.47 5.28 9.77
N ALA A 96 2.21 5.17 11.08
CA ALA A 96 2.59 6.16 12.08
C ALA A 96 4.12 6.31 12.27
N ASN A 97 4.93 5.32 11.89
CA ASN A 97 6.39 5.41 11.94
C ASN A 97 7.03 5.06 10.59
N PRO A 98 7.00 5.99 9.61
CA PRO A 98 7.50 5.73 8.26
C PRO A 98 8.97 5.34 8.20
N THR A 99 9.79 5.86 9.12
CA THR A 99 11.22 5.54 9.19
C THR A 99 11.44 4.08 9.52
N LEU A 100 10.82 3.59 10.60
CA LEU A 100 10.94 2.19 11.01
C LEU A 100 10.27 1.25 10.00
N SER A 101 9.12 1.64 9.47
CA SER A 101 8.42 0.89 8.44
C SER A 101 9.23 0.77 7.15
N SER A 102 9.89 1.84 6.71
CA SER A 102 10.81 1.83 5.56
C SER A 102 12.00 0.91 5.82
N ASP A 103 12.63 1.00 6.99
CA ASP A 103 13.77 0.17 7.37
C ASP A 103 13.43 -1.33 7.46
N ILE A 104 12.26 -1.66 7.99
CA ILE A 104 11.80 -3.05 8.09
C ILE A 104 11.42 -3.61 6.71
N THR A 105 10.72 -2.83 5.90
CA THR A 105 10.17 -3.30 4.62
C THR A 105 11.13 -3.14 3.44
N GLY A 106 12.20 -2.34 3.57
CA GLY A 106 13.10 -1.98 2.48
C GLY A 106 12.45 -1.09 1.41
N LEU A 107 11.28 -0.51 1.69
CA LEU A 107 10.59 0.40 0.78
C LEU A 107 11.02 1.83 0.98
N ASP A 108 10.86 2.65 -0.05
CA ASP A 108 11.19 4.07 0.02
C ASP A 108 10.34 4.80 1.08
N ILE A 109 11.03 5.55 1.94
CA ILE A 109 10.39 6.27 3.06
C ILE A 109 9.42 7.35 2.57
N GLN A 110 9.70 8.01 1.44
CA GLN A 110 8.82 9.04 0.90
C GLN A 110 7.53 8.42 0.37
N LEU A 111 7.61 7.22 -0.24
CA LEU A 111 6.43 6.48 -0.64
C LEU A 111 5.54 6.14 0.58
N ILE A 112 6.12 5.63 1.67
CA ILE A 112 5.35 5.30 2.89
C ILE A 112 4.72 6.56 3.50
N LYS A 113 5.47 7.66 3.60
CA LYS A 113 4.95 8.95 4.09
C LYS A 113 3.78 9.46 3.26
N ARG A 114 3.90 9.37 1.93
CA ARG A 114 2.85 9.82 1.01
C ARG A 114 1.59 8.97 1.15
N PHE A 115 1.70 7.64 1.20
CA PHE A 115 0.55 6.77 1.48
C PHE A 115 -0.08 7.09 2.83
N SER A 116 0.71 7.28 3.88
CA SER A 116 0.20 7.63 5.20
C SER A 116 -0.62 8.93 5.17
N LEU A 117 -0.12 9.98 4.51
CA LEU A 117 -0.85 11.24 4.43
C LEU A 117 -2.11 11.12 3.58
N THR A 118 -2.04 10.46 2.42
CA THR A 118 -3.22 10.22 1.57
C THR A 118 -4.30 9.50 2.36
N LEU A 119 -3.93 8.44 3.09
CA LEU A 119 -4.85 7.66 3.93
C LEU A 119 -5.46 8.49 5.08
N GLN A 120 -4.68 9.39 5.68
CA GLN A 120 -5.19 10.31 6.71
C GLN A 120 -6.18 11.32 6.13
N VAL A 121 -5.89 11.89 4.95
CA VAL A 121 -6.75 12.88 4.30
C VAL A 121 -8.07 12.26 3.85
N ILE A 122 -8.06 11.09 3.21
CA ILE A 122 -9.34 10.42 2.83
C ILE A 122 -10.15 9.94 4.05
N SER A 123 -9.51 9.83 5.21
CA SER A 123 -10.15 9.49 6.47
C SER A 123 -10.57 10.72 7.27
N CYS A 124 -10.18 11.93 6.86
CA CYS A 124 -10.59 13.14 7.53
C CYS A 124 -12.04 13.46 7.15
N GLU A 125 -12.89 13.71 8.13
CA GLU A 125 -14.31 14.05 7.90
C GLU A 125 -14.45 15.55 7.55
N GLN A 126 -13.49 16.08 6.78
CA GLN A 126 -13.37 17.50 6.44
C GLN A 126 -13.39 17.69 4.93
N GLU A 127 -13.72 18.90 4.49
CA GLU A 127 -13.57 19.28 3.09
C GLU A 127 -12.10 19.27 2.70
N ILE A 128 -11.83 18.73 1.51
CA ILE A 128 -10.49 18.58 0.97
C ILE A 128 -10.37 19.51 -0.23
N ASP A 129 -9.27 20.26 -0.29
CA ASP A 129 -8.87 20.99 -1.50
C ASP A 129 -8.52 19.97 -2.59
N GLU A 130 -9.41 19.83 -3.58
CA GLU A 130 -9.30 18.83 -4.65
C GLU A 130 -8.03 19.02 -5.49
N ASP A 131 -7.69 20.26 -5.85
CA ASP A 131 -6.51 20.58 -6.66
C ASP A 131 -5.21 20.24 -5.92
N ALA A 132 -5.14 20.61 -4.63
CA ALA A 132 -3.99 20.29 -3.80
C ALA A 132 -3.85 18.79 -3.58
N PHE A 133 -4.97 18.09 -3.36
CA PHE A 133 -4.99 16.65 -3.14
C PHE A 133 -4.63 15.85 -4.40
N GLU A 134 -5.15 16.24 -5.56
CA GLU A 134 -4.80 15.62 -6.84
C GLU A 134 -3.30 15.80 -7.12
N LYS A 135 -2.78 17.02 -6.98
CA LYS A 135 -1.35 17.29 -7.17
C LYS A 135 -0.49 16.45 -6.22
N TYR A 136 -0.90 16.35 -4.95
CA TYR A 136 -0.16 15.58 -3.95
C TYR A 136 -0.17 14.07 -4.22
N THR A 137 -1.28 13.52 -4.74
CA THR A 137 -1.48 12.08 -5.01
C THR A 137 -0.92 11.64 -6.37
N PHE A 138 -0.77 12.56 -7.32
CA PHE A 138 -0.14 12.26 -8.62
C PHE A 138 1.36 11.94 -8.51
N ASP A 139 2.06 12.63 -7.62
CA ASP A 139 3.48 12.42 -7.34
C ASP A 139 3.82 11.02 -6.78
N PRO A 140 3.13 10.46 -5.77
CA PRO A 140 3.39 9.11 -5.30
C PRO A 140 3.11 8.05 -6.35
N ALA A 141 2.13 8.24 -7.25
CA ALA A 141 1.92 7.34 -8.38
C ALA A 141 3.12 7.32 -9.34
N LYS A 142 3.69 8.50 -9.64
CA LYS A 142 4.94 8.61 -10.42
C LYS A 142 6.13 7.98 -9.71
N LEU A 143 6.32 8.29 -8.42
CA LEU A 143 7.41 7.76 -7.60
C LEU A 143 7.33 6.23 -7.54
N TYR A 144 6.13 5.69 -7.34
CA TYR A 144 5.86 4.26 -7.38
C TYR A 144 6.23 3.65 -8.73
N ALA A 145 5.76 4.24 -9.83
CA ALA A 145 6.07 3.77 -11.16
C ALA A 145 7.58 3.83 -11.47
N GLN A 146 8.31 4.81 -10.95
CA GLN A 146 9.76 4.92 -11.12
C GLN A 146 10.52 3.84 -10.33
N LEU A 147 10.16 3.63 -9.06
CA LEU A 147 10.88 2.72 -8.16
C LEU A 147 10.48 1.25 -8.33
N TYR A 148 9.23 1.00 -8.69
CA TYR A 148 8.60 -0.32 -8.64
C TYR A 148 7.85 -0.70 -9.94
N ASN A 149 8.31 -0.21 -11.11
CA ASN A 149 7.70 -0.53 -12.43
C ASN A 149 7.49 -2.02 -12.74
N TRP A 150 8.22 -2.91 -12.07
CA TRP A 150 8.13 -4.36 -12.21
C TRP A 150 6.96 -4.97 -11.42
N TYR A 151 6.28 -4.18 -10.60
CA TYR A 151 5.14 -4.59 -9.79
C TYR A 151 3.88 -3.82 -10.17
N TYR A 152 2.85 -4.56 -10.59
CA TYR A 152 1.58 -3.95 -11.00
C TYR A 152 0.80 -3.41 -9.79
N MET A 153 0.48 -2.11 -9.80
CA MET A 153 -0.43 -1.50 -8.83
C MET A 153 -1.88 -1.80 -9.20
N GLN A 154 -2.66 -2.32 -8.25
CA GLN A 154 -4.07 -2.64 -8.48
C GLN A 154 -4.98 -1.43 -8.31
N ALA A 155 -6.13 -1.46 -8.98
CA ALA A 155 -7.09 -0.35 -9.08
C ALA A 155 -7.65 0.18 -7.74
N THR A 156 -7.53 -0.56 -6.64
CA THR A 156 -8.00 -0.18 -5.30
C THR A 156 -6.88 0.27 -4.35
N SER A 157 -5.66 0.47 -4.87
CA SER A 157 -4.57 1.05 -4.08
C SER A 157 -4.73 2.58 -4.06
N PRO A 158 -4.60 3.24 -2.90
CA PRO A 158 -4.68 4.71 -2.80
C PRO A 158 -3.49 5.41 -3.48
#